data_AF-A0A1H6E4V8-F1
#
_entry.id   AF-A0A1H6E4V8-F1
#
_cell.length_a   1.000
_cell.length_b   1.000
_cell.length_c   1.000
_cell.angle_alpha   90.00
_cell.angle_beta   90.00
_cell.angle_gamma   90.00
#
_symmetry.space_group_name_H-M   'P 1'
#
loop_
_entity.id
_entity.type
_entity.pdbx_description
1 polymer ?
#
loop_
_entity_poly.entity_id
_entity_poly.type
_entity_poly.pdbx_seq_one_letter_code
_entity_poly.pdbx_strand_id
1 'polypeptide(L)'
;MIDIASQLQAIHREVGKKPIDGGEGVGVLLRRTYDAAIDDVWDAVTDPDRVKRWFLPLSGDLRAGGTFQLEGNAGGDILTCERPRLLKVTFGGPASIVELRLTPGGDGATTLELEHTVPVEMAGSGAGALYVGPGWDGAFMGLDLFLRGEVVGDPVAAANSLETQEFSKGSVHAWTAAIEASGAATADEIAAAVAASLAQFAPDAG
;
A
#
# COMPACT_ATOMS: atom_id res chain seq x y z
N MET A 1 0.82 -20.55 7.05
CA MET A 1 -0.04 -19.82 7.99
C MET A 1 0.69 -18.53 8.31
N ILE A 2 0.05 -17.41 8.05
CA ILE A 2 0.58 -16.06 8.23
C ILE A 2 0.60 -15.75 9.73
N ASP A 3 1.73 -15.29 10.24
CA ASP A 3 1.78 -14.69 11.58
C ASP A 3 1.21 -13.26 11.51
N ILE A 4 -0.11 -13.17 11.59
CA ILE A 4 -0.87 -11.92 11.41
C ILE A 4 -0.39 -10.83 12.37
N ALA A 5 -0.15 -11.18 13.64
CA ALA A 5 0.29 -10.21 14.64
C ALA A 5 1.65 -9.62 14.29
N SER A 6 2.61 -10.46 13.91
CA SER A 6 3.95 -9.99 13.48
C SER A 6 3.88 -9.16 12.20
N GLN A 7 3.06 -9.57 11.22
CA GLN A 7 2.90 -8.82 9.96
C GLN A 7 2.29 -7.43 10.19
N LEU A 8 1.30 -7.30 11.08
CA LEU A 8 0.68 -6.01 11.41
C LEU A 8 1.64 -5.09 12.16
N GLN A 9 2.42 -5.62 13.11
CA GLN A 9 3.39 -4.87 13.90
C GLN A 9 4.61 -4.41 13.08
N ALA A 10 4.96 -5.13 12.02
CA ALA A 10 6.09 -4.79 11.15
C ALA A 10 5.83 -3.54 10.27
N ILE A 11 4.59 -3.05 10.21
CA ILE A 11 4.19 -1.91 9.37
C ILE A 11 3.94 -0.70 10.27
N HIS A 12 4.72 0.34 10.06
CA HIS A 12 4.46 1.67 10.60
C HIS A 12 3.44 2.40 9.71
N ARG A 13 2.50 3.13 10.32
CA ARG A 13 1.39 3.80 9.63
C ARG A 13 1.23 5.23 10.11
N GLU A 14 1.04 6.16 9.19
CA GLU A 14 0.68 7.55 9.48
C GLU A 14 -0.43 8.01 8.54
N VAL A 15 -1.30 8.88 9.05
CA VAL A 15 -2.29 9.62 8.27
C VAL A 15 -2.05 11.10 8.51
N GLY A 16 -2.08 11.90 7.45
CA GLY A 16 -1.87 13.33 7.59
C GLY A 16 -2.48 14.14 6.46
N LYS A 17 -2.78 15.40 6.78
CA LYS A 17 -3.04 16.41 5.76
C LYS A 17 -1.73 16.80 5.09
N LYS A 18 -1.74 16.91 3.77
CA LYS A 18 -0.57 17.26 2.96
C LYS A 18 -0.93 18.37 1.99
N PRO A 19 -0.06 19.36 1.76
CA PRO A 19 -0.25 20.28 0.67
C PRO A 19 -0.12 19.51 -0.66
N ILE A 20 -1.05 19.74 -1.58
CA ILE A 20 -1.01 19.22 -2.95
C ILE A 20 -1.17 20.37 -3.93
N ASP A 21 -0.88 20.11 -5.20
CA ASP A 21 -1.14 21.07 -6.25
C ASP A 21 -2.63 21.41 -6.29
N GLY A 22 -2.96 22.66 -5.98
CA GLY A 22 -4.34 23.16 -5.99
C GLY A 22 -5.10 23.06 -4.67
N GLY A 23 -4.51 22.60 -3.56
CA GLY A 23 -5.20 22.61 -2.27
C GLY A 23 -4.60 21.74 -1.16
N GLU A 24 -5.49 21.16 -0.36
CA GLU A 24 -5.16 20.23 0.71
C GLU A 24 -5.49 18.80 0.28
N GLY A 25 -4.57 17.88 0.53
CA GLY A 25 -4.73 16.45 0.32
C GLY A 25 -4.71 15.68 1.64
N VAL A 26 -5.18 14.45 1.57
CA VAL A 26 -5.02 13.44 2.62
C VAL A 26 -4.00 12.43 2.13
N GLY A 27 -2.96 12.21 2.94
CA GLY A 27 -1.91 11.25 2.68
C GLY A 27 -1.95 10.11 3.68
N VAL A 28 -1.74 8.89 3.20
CA VAL A 28 -1.35 7.74 4.01
C VAL A 28 0.11 7.43 3.77
N LEU A 29 0.85 7.16 4.85
CA LEU A 29 2.24 6.73 4.79
C LEU A 29 2.36 5.37 5.49
N LEU A 30 3.01 4.43 4.80
CA LEU A 30 3.36 3.12 5.32
C LEU A 30 4.86 2.94 5.24
N ARG A 31 5.46 2.34 6.27
CA ARG A 31 6.88 2.01 6.26
C ARG A 31 7.12 0.62 6.83
N ARG A 32 7.96 -0.17 6.13
CA ARG A 32 8.39 -1.49 6.57
C ARG A 32 9.83 -1.75 6.13
N THR A 33 10.57 -2.46 6.96
CA THR A 33 11.90 -2.98 6.62
C THR A 33 11.81 -4.44 6.22
N TYR A 34 12.44 -4.78 5.09
CA TYR A 34 12.57 -6.14 4.57
C TYR A 34 14.02 -6.60 4.70
N ASP A 35 14.21 -7.86 5.05
CA ASP A 35 15.51 -8.54 5.08
C ASP A 35 15.93 -8.95 3.65
N ALA A 36 16.13 -7.94 2.80
CA ALA A 36 16.52 -8.09 1.40
C ALA A 36 17.28 -6.85 0.92
N ALA A 37 18.22 -7.07 0.00
CA ALA A 37 19.00 -6.00 -0.59
C ALA A 37 18.11 -5.04 -1.39
N ILE A 38 18.52 -3.78 -1.48
CA ILE A 38 17.69 -2.73 -2.10
C ILE A 38 17.37 -3.00 -3.57
N ASP A 39 18.32 -3.58 -4.31
CA ASP A 39 18.08 -3.98 -5.70
C ASP A 39 17.04 -5.10 -5.80
N ASP A 40 17.03 -6.04 -4.84
CA ASP A 40 16.03 -7.12 -4.81
C ASP A 40 14.62 -6.61 -4.49
N VAL A 41 14.51 -5.67 -3.54
CA VAL A 41 13.23 -5.02 -3.21
C VAL A 41 12.77 -4.15 -4.39
N TRP A 42 13.68 -3.41 -5.01
CA TRP A 42 13.37 -2.58 -6.18
C TRP A 42 12.84 -3.42 -7.34
N ASP A 43 13.57 -4.46 -7.72
CA ASP A 43 13.17 -5.33 -8.81
C ASP A 43 11.86 -6.07 -8.45
N ALA A 44 11.63 -6.43 -7.19
CA ALA A 44 10.37 -7.04 -6.75
C ALA A 44 9.14 -6.14 -6.95
N VAL A 45 9.29 -4.81 -6.93
CA VAL A 45 8.19 -3.86 -7.11
C VAL A 45 8.13 -3.18 -8.49
N THR A 46 9.16 -3.36 -9.33
CA THR A 46 9.25 -2.71 -10.65
C THR A 46 9.37 -3.65 -11.84
N ASP A 47 9.91 -4.86 -11.67
CA ASP A 47 10.03 -5.85 -12.74
C ASP A 47 8.69 -6.59 -12.93
N PRO A 48 8.03 -6.49 -14.09
CA PRO A 48 6.77 -7.18 -14.37
C PRO A 48 6.79 -8.69 -14.10
N ASP A 49 7.92 -9.35 -14.39
CA ASP A 49 8.06 -10.79 -14.18
C ASP A 49 8.15 -11.16 -12.71
N ARG A 50 8.57 -10.23 -11.85
CA ARG A 50 8.59 -10.40 -10.40
C ARG A 50 7.29 -9.95 -9.74
N VAL A 51 6.75 -8.78 -10.12
CA VAL A 51 5.52 -8.21 -9.54
C VAL A 51 4.35 -9.18 -9.69
N LYS A 52 4.17 -9.79 -10.86
CA LYS A 52 3.08 -10.74 -11.12
C LYS A 52 3.12 -12.00 -10.24
N ARG A 53 4.25 -12.28 -9.59
CA ARG A 53 4.43 -13.48 -8.75
C ARG A 53 3.90 -13.30 -7.33
N TRP A 54 3.62 -12.06 -6.90
CA TRP A 54 3.16 -11.78 -5.54
C TRP A 54 2.06 -10.72 -5.44
N PHE A 55 1.83 -9.96 -6.51
CA PHE A 55 0.81 -8.93 -6.56
C PHE A 55 -0.14 -9.13 -7.76
N LEU A 56 -0.01 -8.31 -8.81
CA LEU A 56 -0.86 -8.36 -10.01
C LEU A 56 0.00 -8.32 -11.27
N PRO A 57 -0.47 -8.84 -12.41
CA PRO A 57 0.18 -8.63 -13.70
C PRO A 57 0.37 -7.13 -13.98
N LEU A 58 1.61 -6.75 -14.27
CA LEU A 58 2.02 -5.37 -14.55
C LEU A 58 2.37 -5.24 -16.04
N SER A 59 1.84 -4.20 -16.69
CA SER A 59 2.11 -3.90 -18.10
C SER A 59 2.22 -2.40 -18.35
N GLY A 60 2.71 -1.98 -19.52
CA GLY A 60 2.81 -0.57 -19.93
C GLY A 60 4.18 -0.20 -20.49
N ASP A 61 4.40 1.11 -20.63
CA ASP A 61 5.70 1.70 -20.97
C ASP A 61 6.44 2.05 -19.67
N LEU A 62 7.10 1.05 -19.08
CA LEU A 62 7.60 1.09 -17.69
C LEU A 62 8.90 1.90 -17.53
N ARG A 63 8.82 3.19 -17.84
CA ARG A 63 9.90 4.18 -17.74
C ARG A 63 9.33 5.53 -17.33
N ALA A 64 10.18 6.43 -16.85
CA ALA A 64 9.77 7.81 -16.58
C ALA A 64 9.13 8.46 -17.83
N GLY A 65 7.99 9.12 -17.63
CA GLY A 65 7.14 9.69 -18.66
C GLY A 65 6.30 8.68 -19.45
N GLY A 66 6.38 7.39 -19.10
CA GLY A 66 5.53 6.34 -19.66
C GLY A 66 4.32 6.04 -18.76
N THR A 67 3.75 4.84 -18.92
CA THR A 67 2.50 4.43 -18.25
C THR A 67 2.63 3.02 -17.65
N PHE A 68 1.79 2.71 -16.67
CA PHE A 68 1.64 1.36 -16.14
C PHE A 68 0.16 0.99 -16.00
N GLN A 69 -0.11 -0.31 -15.95
CA GLN A 69 -1.41 -0.88 -15.62
C GLN A 69 -1.21 -2.15 -14.80
N LEU A 70 -1.88 -2.21 -13.65
CA LEU A 70 -2.10 -3.44 -12.88
C LEU A 70 -3.43 -4.06 -13.32
N GLU A 71 -3.42 -5.30 -13.79
CA GLU A 71 -4.62 -5.95 -14.33
C GLU A 71 -5.73 -6.06 -13.27
N GLY A 72 -6.96 -5.68 -13.65
CA GLY A 72 -8.11 -5.68 -12.74
C GLY A 72 -8.08 -4.62 -11.63
N ASN A 73 -7.11 -3.70 -11.66
CA ASN A 73 -6.91 -2.67 -10.66
C ASN A 73 -6.59 -1.32 -11.35
N ALA A 74 -5.70 -0.51 -10.78
CA ALA A 74 -5.35 0.80 -11.27
C ALA A 74 -4.20 0.80 -12.29
N GLY A 75 -4.22 1.79 -13.17
CA GLY A 75 -3.07 2.22 -13.97
C GLY A 75 -2.81 3.71 -13.78
N GLY A 76 -1.79 4.22 -14.47
CA GLY A 76 -1.44 5.63 -14.43
C GLY A 76 -0.12 5.94 -15.14
N ASP A 77 0.29 7.20 -15.01
CA ASP A 77 1.54 7.73 -15.55
C ASP A 77 2.70 7.54 -14.56
N ILE A 78 3.88 7.21 -15.08
CA ILE A 78 5.12 7.12 -14.32
C ILE A 78 5.79 8.50 -14.35
N LEU A 79 5.70 9.23 -13.25
CA LEU A 79 6.20 10.60 -13.13
C LEU A 79 7.71 10.63 -12.91
N THR A 80 8.20 9.79 -11.98
CA THR A 80 9.62 9.67 -11.64
C THR A 80 9.98 8.21 -11.48
N CYS A 81 11.13 7.79 -12.01
CA CYS A 81 11.67 6.45 -11.82
C CYS A 81 13.20 6.52 -11.71
N GLU A 82 13.70 6.48 -10.47
CA GLU A 82 15.11 6.60 -10.12
C GLU A 82 15.55 5.34 -9.37
N ARG A 83 16.01 4.33 -10.13
CA ARG A 83 16.47 3.06 -9.55
C ARG A 83 17.70 3.26 -8.63
N PRO A 84 17.78 2.56 -7.48
CA PRO A 84 16.78 1.69 -6.88
C PRO A 84 16.03 2.39 -5.72
N ARG A 85 15.79 3.71 -5.80
CA ARG A 85 15.42 4.53 -4.63
C ARG A 85 14.05 5.16 -4.69
N LEU A 86 13.56 5.56 -5.85
CA LEU A 86 12.34 6.38 -5.94
C LEU A 86 11.50 6.00 -7.16
N LEU A 87 10.25 5.64 -6.93
CA LEU A 87 9.22 5.52 -7.97
C LEU A 87 8.04 6.43 -7.59
N LYS A 88 7.62 7.30 -8.50
CA LYS A 88 6.47 8.17 -8.32
C LYS A 88 5.52 8.02 -9.48
N VAL A 89 4.25 7.73 -9.20
CA VAL A 89 3.24 7.47 -10.21
C VAL A 89 1.91 8.16 -9.86
N THR A 90 1.10 8.44 -10.86
CA THR A 90 -0.34 8.64 -10.62
C THR A 90 -1.02 7.27 -10.43
N PHE A 91 -2.13 7.18 -9.71
CA PHE A 91 -2.77 5.89 -9.43
C PHE A 91 -4.30 5.95 -9.60
N GLY A 92 -4.82 5.40 -10.70
CA GLY A 92 -6.26 5.39 -11.00
C GLY A 92 -6.84 6.74 -11.41
N GLY A 93 -6.04 7.82 -11.35
CA GLY A 93 -6.40 9.16 -11.80
C GLY A 93 -5.26 10.15 -11.56
N PRO A 94 -5.27 11.31 -12.25
CA PRO A 94 -4.12 12.23 -12.27
C PRO A 94 -3.86 12.93 -10.92
N ALA A 95 -4.86 13.02 -10.04
CA ALA A 95 -4.75 13.67 -8.74
C ALA A 95 -4.35 12.72 -7.60
N SER A 96 -4.39 11.41 -7.83
CA SER A 96 -3.96 10.40 -6.87
C SER A 96 -2.51 10.05 -7.14
N ILE A 97 -1.63 10.30 -6.17
CA ILE A 97 -0.19 10.15 -6.32
C ILE A 97 0.31 9.11 -5.34
N VAL A 98 1.04 8.12 -5.87
CA VAL A 98 1.76 7.11 -5.08
C VAL A 98 3.25 7.32 -5.26
N GLU A 99 3.96 7.44 -4.15
CA GLU A 99 5.42 7.55 -4.10
C GLU A 99 6.01 6.43 -3.26
N LEU A 100 6.92 5.65 -3.84
CA LEU A 100 7.70 4.61 -3.19
C LEU A 100 9.12 5.10 -3.00
N ARG A 101 9.63 5.01 -1.78
CA ARG A 101 10.99 5.38 -1.40
C ARG A 101 11.71 4.20 -0.75
N LEU A 102 12.83 3.78 -1.32
CA LEU A 102 13.68 2.73 -0.76
C LEU A 102 14.94 3.33 -0.13
N THR A 103 15.20 2.94 1.11
CA THR A 103 16.40 3.34 1.86
C THR A 103 17.15 2.09 2.31
N PRO A 104 18.46 1.96 2.02
CA PRO A 104 19.25 0.85 2.54
C PRO A 104 19.37 0.98 4.07
N GLY A 105 19.13 -0.12 4.77
CA GLY A 105 19.29 -0.26 6.22
C GLY A 105 20.61 -0.91 6.61
N GLY A 106 20.77 -1.16 7.91
CA GLY A 106 21.85 -2.01 8.43
C GLY A 106 21.72 -3.45 7.95
N ASP A 107 22.82 -4.20 7.96
CA ASP A 107 22.88 -5.64 7.68
C ASP A 107 22.36 -6.07 6.29
N GLY A 108 22.28 -5.15 5.33
CA GLY A 108 21.81 -5.42 3.97
C GLY A 108 20.29 -5.39 3.81
N ALA A 109 19.55 -5.05 4.87
CA ALA A 109 18.11 -4.85 4.82
C ALA A 109 17.72 -3.57 4.06
N THR A 110 16.45 -3.45 3.68
CA THR A 110 15.91 -2.29 2.97
C THR A 110 14.60 -1.83 3.59
N THR A 111 14.50 -0.54 3.87
CA THR A 111 13.24 0.08 4.28
C THR A 111 12.52 0.61 3.05
N LEU A 112 11.29 0.12 2.83
CA LEU A 112 10.33 0.70 1.90
C LEU A 112 9.40 1.63 2.65
N GLU A 113 9.27 2.85 2.14
CA GLU A 113 8.21 3.78 2.50
C GLU A 113 7.30 3.99 1.29
N LEU A 114 5.99 3.89 1.50
CA LEU A 114 4.97 4.20 0.50
C LEU A 114 4.13 5.35 1.03
N GLU A 115 3.98 6.40 0.23
CA GLU A 115 3.05 7.48 0.48
C GLU A 115 2.01 7.54 -0.64
N HIS A 116 0.73 7.48 -0.29
CA HIS A 116 -0.39 7.64 -1.22
C HIS A 116 -1.19 8.87 -0.81
N THR A 117 -1.17 9.91 -1.64
CA THR A 117 -1.85 11.18 -1.41
C THR A 117 -2.93 11.43 -2.44
N VAL A 118 -4.10 11.87 -1.98
CA VAL A 118 -5.24 12.27 -2.84
C VAL A 118 -5.81 13.61 -2.35
N PRO A 119 -6.55 14.37 -3.19
CA PRO A 119 -7.28 15.55 -2.75
C PRO A 119 -8.27 15.25 -1.63
N VAL A 120 -8.45 16.19 -0.70
CA VAL A 120 -9.41 16.01 0.40
C VAL A 120 -10.84 15.83 -0.10
N GLU A 121 -11.19 16.43 -1.24
CA GLU A 121 -12.50 16.26 -1.88
C GLU A 121 -12.75 14.81 -2.32
N MET A 122 -11.69 14.07 -2.65
CA MET A 122 -11.77 12.64 -2.95
C MET A 122 -11.76 11.79 -1.68
N ALA A 123 -10.94 12.15 -0.68
CA ALA A 123 -10.84 11.40 0.57
C ALA A 123 -12.04 11.60 1.52
N GLY A 124 -12.74 12.74 1.41
CA GLY A 124 -13.73 13.22 2.36
C GLY A 124 -13.10 13.78 3.64
N SER A 125 -12.30 12.97 4.33
CA SER A 125 -11.51 13.35 5.51
C SER A 125 -10.32 12.40 5.70
N GLY A 126 -9.61 12.50 6.83
CA GLY A 126 -8.59 11.51 7.21
C GLY A 126 -9.11 10.07 7.27
N ALA A 127 -10.42 9.88 7.48
CA ALA A 127 -11.06 8.57 7.46
C ALA A 127 -10.95 7.88 6.08
N GLY A 128 -10.76 8.65 5.01
CA GLY A 128 -10.50 8.14 3.66
C GLY A 128 -9.26 7.24 3.56
N ALA A 129 -8.34 7.33 4.53
CA ALA A 129 -7.21 6.41 4.66
C ALA A 129 -7.65 4.93 4.72
N LEU A 130 -8.82 4.63 5.28
CA LEU A 130 -9.35 3.26 5.39
C LEU A 130 -9.75 2.64 4.04
N TYR A 131 -9.91 3.42 2.98
CA TYR A 131 -10.25 2.89 1.65
C TYR A 131 -9.04 2.36 0.88
N VAL A 132 -7.82 2.76 1.27
CA VAL A 132 -6.58 2.40 0.57
C VAL A 132 -5.54 1.75 1.49
N GLY A 133 -5.49 2.16 2.77
CA GLY A 133 -4.51 1.72 3.75
C GLY A 133 -4.44 0.20 3.90
N PRO A 134 -5.55 -0.50 4.16
CA PRO A 134 -5.53 -1.96 4.29
C PRO A 134 -5.10 -2.69 3.01
N GLY A 135 -5.41 -2.14 1.84
CA GLY A 135 -4.91 -2.67 0.56
C GLY A 135 -3.38 -2.57 0.45
N TRP A 136 -2.80 -1.44 0.89
CA TRP A 136 -1.34 -1.28 0.93
C TRP A 136 -0.67 -2.16 1.98
N ASP A 137 -1.28 -2.35 3.15
CA ASP A 137 -0.80 -3.29 4.15
C ASP A 137 -0.74 -4.72 3.59
N GLY A 138 -1.78 -5.13 2.85
CA GLY A 138 -1.83 -6.41 2.16
C GLY A 138 -0.71 -6.57 1.14
N ALA A 139 -0.42 -5.51 0.37
CA ALA A 139 0.72 -5.50 -0.55
C ALA A 139 2.08 -5.61 0.19
N PHE A 140 2.25 -4.92 1.31
CA PHE A 140 3.47 -5.01 2.12
C PHE A 140 3.67 -6.41 2.71
N MET A 141 2.60 -7.06 3.14
CA MET A 141 2.63 -8.46 3.57
C MET A 141 2.96 -9.40 2.39
N GLY A 142 2.32 -9.22 1.23
CA GLY A 142 2.60 -10.03 0.03
C GLY A 142 4.06 -9.92 -0.43
N LEU A 143 4.64 -8.72 -0.38
CA LEU A 143 6.04 -8.47 -0.70
C LEU A 143 6.99 -9.17 0.28
N ASP A 144 6.70 -9.15 1.58
CA ASP A 144 7.48 -9.87 2.60
C ASP A 144 7.51 -11.38 2.33
N LEU A 145 6.33 -11.97 2.13
CA LEU A 145 6.20 -13.39 1.83
C LEU A 145 6.96 -13.73 0.54
N PHE A 146 6.93 -12.86 -0.47
CA PHE A 146 7.66 -13.06 -1.71
C PHE A 146 9.17 -13.04 -1.53
N LEU A 147 9.70 -12.04 -0.83
CA LEU A 147 11.13 -11.89 -0.59
C LEU A 147 11.69 -13.05 0.27
N ARG A 148 10.87 -13.61 1.16
CA ARG A 148 11.20 -14.81 1.95
C ARG A 148 11.06 -16.12 1.17
N GLY A 149 10.55 -16.08 -0.06
CA GLY A 149 10.28 -17.29 -0.85
C GLY A 149 9.09 -18.11 -0.34
N GLU A 150 8.18 -17.48 0.39
CA GLU A 150 7.02 -18.09 1.06
C GLU A 150 5.69 -17.89 0.30
N VAL A 151 5.71 -17.27 -0.89
CA VAL A 151 4.50 -17.16 -1.72
C VAL A 151 4.09 -18.53 -2.24
N VAL A 152 2.83 -18.89 -2.00
CA VAL A 152 2.23 -20.15 -2.45
C VAL A 152 0.99 -19.85 -3.29
N GLY A 153 0.97 -20.33 -4.54
CA GLY A 153 -0.21 -20.29 -5.41
C GLY A 153 -0.40 -18.97 -6.15
N ASP A 154 -1.65 -18.73 -6.56
CA ASP A 154 -2.06 -17.51 -7.25
C ASP A 154 -2.15 -16.34 -6.27
N PRO A 155 -1.39 -15.24 -6.46
CA PRO A 155 -1.44 -14.07 -5.60
C PRO A 155 -2.83 -13.46 -5.42
N VAL A 156 -3.66 -13.48 -6.46
CA VAL A 156 -5.01 -12.92 -6.40
C VAL A 156 -5.89 -13.79 -5.50
N ALA A 157 -5.81 -15.11 -5.65
CA ALA A 157 -6.53 -16.02 -4.78
C ALA A 157 -6.04 -15.93 -3.33
N ALA A 158 -4.73 -15.81 -3.11
CA ALA A 158 -4.14 -15.65 -1.78
C ALA A 158 -4.63 -14.37 -1.10
N ALA A 159 -4.65 -13.24 -1.81
CA ALA A 159 -5.12 -11.96 -1.29
C ALA A 159 -6.60 -11.96 -0.85
N ASN A 160 -7.43 -12.84 -1.44
CA ASN A 160 -8.85 -12.98 -1.11
C ASN A 160 -9.13 -14.10 -0.09
N SER A 161 -8.12 -14.84 0.34
CA SER A 161 -8.28 -15.93 1.31
C SER A 161 -8.77 -15.42 2.68
N LEU A 162 -9.51 -16.27 3.41
CA LEU A 162 -9.97 -15.94 4.76
C LEU A 162 -8.81 -15.53 5.70
N GLU A 163 -7.65 -16.18 5.56
CA GLU A 163 -6.46 -15.83 6.35
C GLU A 163 -5.97 -14.39 6.07
N THR A 164 -6.00 -13.95 4.81
CA THR A 164 -5.66 -12.57 4.46
C THR A 164 -6.75 -11.59 4.86
N GLN A 165 -8.02 -12.00 4.82
CA GLN A 165 -9.13 -11.18 5.33
C GLN A 165 -9.03 -10.94 6.84
N GLU A 166 -8.61 -11.94 7.63
CA GLU A 166 -8.31 -11.76 9.06
C GLU A 166 -7.15 -10.79 9.30
N PHE A 167 -6.10 -10.84 8.46
CA PHE A 167 -5.05 -9.82 8.47
C PHE A 167 -5.61 -8.43 8.16
N SER A 168 -6.45 -8.31 7.12
CA SER A 168 -7.09 -7.07 6.73
C SER A 168 -7.99 -6.49 7.83
N LYS A 169 -8.72 -7.32 8.57
CA LYS A 169 -9.51 -6.90 9.75
C LYS A 169 -8.60 -6.26 10.80
N GLY A 170 -7.48 -6.90 11.13
CA GLY A 170 -6.48 -6.32 12.03
C GLY A 170 -5.84 -5.03 11.48
N SER A 171 -5.62 -4.96 10.16
CA SER A 171 -5.13 -3.76 9.48
C SER A 171 -6.12 -2.60 9.57
N VAL A 172 -7.42 -2.83 9.37
CA VAL A 172 -8.47 -1.82 9.55
C VAL A 172 -8.41 -1.22 10.96
N HIS A 173 -8.25 -2.05 11.99
CA HIS A 173 -8.11 -1.57 13.37
C HIS A 173 -6.82 -0.75 13.57
N ALA A 174 -5.70 -1.18 12.99
CA ALA A 174 -4.44 -0.43 13.07
C ALA A 174 -4.52 0.93 12.37
N TRP A 175 -5.17 1.00 11.20
CA TRP A 175 -5.43 2.26 10.50
C TRP A 175 -6.39 3.17 11.26
N THR A 176 -7.42 2.60 11.90
CA THR A 176 -8.34 3.35 12.77
C THR A 176 -7.57 4.10 13.86
N ALA A 177 -6.66 3.40 14.57
CA ALA A 177 -5.82 4.01 15.59
C ALA A 177 -4.91 5.13 15.04
N ALA A 178 -4.36 4.95 13.83
CA ALA A 178 -3.55 5.98 13.17
C ALA A 178 -4.38 7.23 12.79
N ILE A 179 -5.61 7.04 12.34
CA ILE A 179 -6.54 8.13 12.00
C ILE A 179 -6.94 8.90 13.26
N GLU A 180 -7.29 8.19 14.34
CA GLU A 180 -7.60 8.81 15.64
C GLU A 180 -6.42 9.65 16.16
N ALA A 181 -5.19 9.10 16.09
CA ALA A 181 -3.98 9.81 16.50
C ALA A 181 -3.68 11.05 15.64
N SER A 182 -4.05 11.04 14.36
CA SER A 182 -3.85 12.18 13.46
C SER A 182 -4.80 13.35 13.73
N GLY A 183 -5.97 13.08 14.33
CA GLY A 183 -7.04 14.07 14.50
C GLY A 183 -7.65 14.58 13.18
N ALA A 184 -7.42 13.88 12.06
CA ALA A 184 -7.84 14.33 10.73
C ALA A 184 -9.28 13.90 10.33
N ALA A 185 -10.02 13.26 11.24
CA ALA A 185 -11.41 12.83 11.03
C ALA A 185 -12.21 12.83 12.34
N THR A 186 -13.54 12.93 12.22
CA THR A 186 -14.46 12.80 13.36
C THR A 186 -14.73 11.33 13.69
N ALA A 187 -15.22 11.04 14.90
CA ALA A 187 -15.58 9.69 15.32
C ALA A 187 -16.64 9.03 14.40
N ASP A 188 -17.62 9.81 13.94
CA ASP A 188 -18.68 9.32 13.05
C ASP A 188 -18.14 8.98 11.65
N GLU A 189 -17.24 9.81 11.11
CA GLU A 189 -16.55 9.54 9.84
C GLU A 189 -15.69 8.28 9.93
N ILE A 190 -14.97 8.11 11.03
CA ILE A 190 -14.15 6.92 11.30
C ILE A 190 -15.05 5.68 11.36
N ALA A 191 -16.13 5.71 12.14
CA ALA A 191 -17.04 4.57 12.27
C ALA A 191 -17.64 4.14 10.93
N ALA A 192 -18.08 5.10 10.10
CA ALA A 192 -18.60 4.83 8.76
C ALA A 192 -17.54 4.22 7.84
N ALA A 193 -16.32 4.78 7.85
CA ALA A 193 -15.21 4.29 7.03
C ALA A 193 -14.73 2.89 7.47
N VAL A 194 -14.74 2.58 8.77
CA VAL A 194 -14.43 1.24 9.30
C VAL A 194 -15.40 0.20 8.77
N ALA A 195 -16.71 0.48 8.83
CA ALA A 195 -17.72 -0.44 8.33
C ALA A 195 -17.57 -0.70 6.83
N ALA A 196 -17.33 0.34 6.04
CA ALA A 196 -17.09 0.23 4.60
C ALA A 196 -15.78 -0.54 4.30
N SER A 197 -14.71 -0.26 5.04
CA SER A 197 -13.41 -0.90 4.86
C SER A 197 -13.44 -2.39 5.22
N LEU A 198 -14.12 -2.78 6.30
CA LEU A 198 -14.33 -4.20 6.63
C LEU A 198 -15.13 -4.92 5.54
N ALA A 199 -16.19 -4.31 5.02
CA ALA A 199 -16.97 -4.89 3.93
C ALA A 199 -16.14 -5.04 2.64
N GLN A 200 -15.17 -4.16 2.41
CA GLN A 200 -14.28 -4.20 1.24
C GLN A 200 -13.15 -5.23 1.39
N PHE A 201 -12.46 -5.26 2.53
CA PHE A 201 -11.21 -6.01 2.70
C PHE A 201 -11.33 -7.28 3.52
N ALA A 202 -12.41 -7.45 4.27
CA ALA A 202 -12.64 -8.58 5.14
C ALA A 202 -14.12 -9.05 5.17
N PRO A 203 -14.79 -9.19 4.00
CA PRO A 203 -16.23 -9.49 3.93
C PRO A 203 -16.64 -10.82 4.58
N ASP A 204 -15.73 -11.79 4.65
CA ASP A 204 -15.98 -13.13 5.17
C ASP A 204 -15.37 -13.37 6.57
N ALA A 205 -14.63 -12.38 7.11
CA ALA A 205 -13.98 -12.44 8.42
C ALA A 205 -14.96 -12.05 9.55
N GLY A 206 -15.90 -12.94 9.86
CA GLY A 206 -16.90 -12.79 10.93
C GLY A 206 -16.29 -12.67 12.32
#